data_AF-A0A966XXU6-F1
#
_entry.id   AF-A0A966XXU6-F1
#
_cell.length_a   1.000
_cell.length_b   1.000
_cell.length_c   1.000
_cell.angle_alpha   90.00
_cell.angle_beta   90.00
_cell.angle_gamma   90.00
#
_symmetry.space_group_name_H-M   'P 1'
#
loop_
_entity.id
_entity.type
_entity.pdbx_description
1 polymer ?
#
loop_
_entity_poly.entity_id
_entity_poly.type
_entity_poly.pdbx_seq_one_letter_code
_entity_poly.pdbx_strand_id
1 'polypeptide(L)'
;MGAMLRPRYAARSFMTRKESASMTEAILQSQLAGVLDPAGRTLWLDGRSCSLAEIPFDAMLNLRGAAADARFADAVLGCAGLALPLQANTASLAAGRQLLWLGPDEWLLKLRDGTGTAVANRLRAALQGLHCAVVEVGDGNTSLSVQGPGAADLLARGCPLDLHPRAFADGALAQTHIARCSTTIVCLQAGVHYEITVRRSFADYLVRWLCEAGAD
;
A
#
# COMPACT_ATOMS: atom_id res chain seq x y z
N MET A 1 -55.22 -42.38 28.02
CA MET A 1 -53.94 -41.78 28.47
C MET A 1 -52.86 -42.19 27.49
N GLY A 2 -52.21 -41.39 26.66
CA GLY A 2 -52.31 -40.00 26.23
C GLY A 2 -51.34 -39.90 25.03
N ALA A 3 -51.84 -39.58 23.85
CA ALA A 3 -51.04 -39.58 22.62
C ALA A 3 -50.11 -38.35 22.60
N MET A 4 -48.80 -38.57 22.52
CA MET A 4 -47.79 -37.51 22.54
C MET A 4 -47.63 -36.93 21.12
N LEU A 5 -48.09 -35.70 20.94
CA LEU A 5 -47.95 -34.91 19.71
C LEU A 5 -46.48 -34.61 19.42
N ARG A 6 -46.01 -34.95 18.22
CA ARG A 6 -44.74 -34.45 17.68
C ARG A 6 -44.99 -33.09 17.00
N PRO A 7 -44.23 -32.02 17.30
CA PRO A 7 -44.35 -30.77 16.57
C PRO A 7 -43.81 -30.94 15.14
N ARG A 8 -44.65 -30.67 14.15
CA ARG A 8 -44.23 -30.48 12.75
C ARG A 8 -43.62 -29.08 12.65
N TYR A 9 -42.30 -28.99 12.57
CA TYR A 9 -41.66 -27.73 12.22
C TYR A 9 -42.00 -27.37 10.76
N ALA A 10 -42.50 -26.16 10.55
CA ALA A 10 -42.75 -25.60 9.23
C ALA A 10 -41.42 -25.47 8.47
N ALA A 11 -41.42 -25.90 7.20
CA ALA A 11 -40.31 -25.66 6.29
C ALA A 11 -40.05 -24.15 6.21
N ARG A 12 -38.78 -23.74 6.37
CA ARG A 12 -38.36 -22.35 6.09
C ARG A 12 -38.55 -22.09 4.60
N SER A 13 -39.64 -21.42 4.24
CA SER A 13 -39.81 -20.84 2.91
C SER A 13 -38.90 -19.61 2.79
N PHE A 14 -37.76 -19.76 2.12
CA PHE A 14 -37.01 -18.62 1.61
C PHE A 14 -37.68 -18.15 0.31
N MET A 15 -38.27 -16.96 0.34
CA MET A 15 -38.90 -16.29 -0.82
C MET A 15 -37.89 -15.59 -1.74
N THR A 16 -36.59 -15.71 -1.49
CA THR A 16 -35.57 -15.13 -2.37
C THR A 16 -35.45 -15.98 -3.62
N ARG A 17 -35.92 -15.44 -4.75
CA ARG A 17 -35.73 -16.05 -6.08
C ARG A 17 -34.22 -16.20 -6.29
N LYS A 18 -33.76 -17.42 -6.57
CA LYS A 18 -32.36 -17.70 -6.93
C LYS A 18 -32.14 -17.16 -8.35
N GLU A 19 -31.94 -15.85 -8.47
CA GLU A 19 -31.47 -15.25 -9.71
C GLU A 19 -30.00 -15.61 -9.86
N SER A 20 -29.67 -16.26 -10.98
CA SER A 20 -28.31 -16.45 -11.46
C SER A 20 -27.74 -15.08 -11.80
N ALA A 21 -27.20 -14.39 -10.80
CA ALA A 21 -26.32 -13.26 -11.04
C ALA A 21 -25.06 -13.80 -11.73
N SER A 22 -24.99 -13.61 -13.05
CA SER A 22 -23.70 -13.51 -13.72
C SER A 22 -22.99 -12.34 -13.05
N MET A 23 -21.92 -12.60 -12.28
CA MET A 23 -21.05 -11.53 -11.78
C MET A 23 -20.47 -10.84 -13.01
N THR A 24 -21.11 -9.75 -13.43
CA THR A 24 -20.53 -8.79 -14.35
C THR A 24 -19.15 -8.44 -13.81
N GLU A 25 -18.15 -8.54 -14.68
CA GLU A 25 -16.74 -8.25 -14.43
C GLU A 25 -16.62 -7.06 -13.46
N ALA A 26 -16.08 -7.31 -12.26
CA ALA A 26 -15.98 -6.28 -11.25
C ALA A 26 -15.03 -5.20 -11.77
N ILE A 27 -15.57 -4.04 -12.15
CA ILE A 27 -14.77 -2.90 -12.59
C ILE A 27 -14.03 -2.39 -11.36
N LEU A 28 -12.71 -2.61 -11.31
CA LEU A 28 -11.86 -2.02 -10.29
C LEU A 28 -11.80 -0.51 -10.53
N GLN A 29 -12.26 0.26 -9.54
CA GLN A 29 -12.19 1.72 -9.56
C GLN A 29 -11.25 2.20 -8.46
N SER A 30 -10.32 3.07 -8.82
CA SER A 30 -9.48 3.77 -7.86
C SER A 30 -10.32 4.67 -6.96
N GLN A 31 -9.91 4.81 -5.69
CA GLN A 31 -10.51 5.78 -4.77
C GLN A 31 -10.29 7.24 -5.19
N LEU A 32 -9.23 7.50 -5.94
CA LEU A 32 -8.89 8.83 -6.44
C LEU A 32 -9.47 9.11 -7.82
N ALA A 33 -10.24 8.16 -8.39
CA ALA A 33 -11.00 8.39 -9.62
C ALA A 33 -11.96 9.58 -9.43
N GLY A 34 -11.77 10.64 -10.22
CA GLY A 34 -12.53 11.89 -10.13
C GLY A 34 -11.99 12.91 -9.13
N VAL A 35 -10.93 12.57 -8.37
CA VAL A 35 -10.22 13.49 -7.47
C VAL A 35 -8.90 13.94 -8.10
N LEU A 36 -8.17 12.98 -8.67
CA LEU A 36 -6.91 13.20 -9.37
C LEU A 36 -7.05 12.68 -10.80
N ASP A 37 -6.56 13.45 -11.77
CA ASP A 37 -6.49 12.99 -13.16
C ASP A 37 -5.53 11.77 -13.24
N PRO A 38 -5.81 10.75 -14.06
CA PRO A 38 -4.89 9.63 -14.28
C PRO A 38 -3.47 10.05 -14.72
N ALA A 39 -3.33 11.18 -15.41
CA ALA A 39 -2.02 11.76 -15.77
C ALA A 39 -1.34 12.49 -14.59
N GLY A 40 -2.02 12.60 -13.45
CA GLY A 40 -1.61 13.38 -12.30
C GLY A 40 -1.90 14.88 -12.45
N ARG A 41 -1.36 15.67 -11.53
CA ARG A 41 -1.47 17.13 -11.50
C ARG A 41 -0.09 17.74 -11.33
N THR A 42 0.22 18.80 -12.08
CA THR A 42 1.40 19.62 -11.82
C THR A 42 1.06 20.71 -10.81
N LEU A 43 1.88 20.85 -9.78
CA LEU A 43 1.81 21.84 -8.72
C LEU A 43 3.07 22.71 -8.77
N TRP A 44 2.96 23.93 -8.23
CA TRP A 44 4.05 24.91 -8.23
C TRP A 44 4.20 25.49 -6.83
N LEU A 45 5.43 25.47 -6.31
CA LEU A 45 5.76 26.00 -4.99
C LEU A 45 7.01 26.86 -5.12
N ASP A 46 6.91 28.14 -4.75
CA ASP A 46 8.03 29.08 -4.81
C ASP A 46 8.83 29.04 -6.14
N GLY A 47 8.11 28.89 -7.27
CA GLY A 47 8.70 28.81 -8.62
C GLY A 47 9.28 27.44 -9.01
N ARG A 48 9.13 26.40 -8.18
CA ARG A 48 9.54 25.02 -8.46
C ARG A 48 8.32 24.15 -8.73
N SER A 49 8.36 23.37 -9.80
CA SER A 49 7.27 22.45 -10.13
C SER A 49 7.45 21.06 -9.52
N CYS A 50 6.34 20.38 -9.28
CA CYS A 50 6.31 18.94 -9.05
C CYS A 50 5.00 18.33 -9.56
N SER A 51 5.04 17.08 -10.00
CA SER A 51 3.85 16.28 -10.29
C SER A 51 3.38 15.54 -9.04
N LEU A 52 2.06 15.44 -8.92
CA LEU A 52 1.34 14.60 -7.97
C LEU A 52 0.50 13.61 -8.77
N ALA A 53 0.75 12.31 -8.63
CA ALA A 53 0.03 11.26 -9.33
C ALA A 53 -0.35 10.12 -8.39
N GLU A 54 -1.43 9.41 -8.68
CA GLU A 54 -1.70 8.12 -8.04
C GLU A 54 -0.88 7.02 -8.74
N ILE A 55 -0.45 6.02 -7.97
CA ILE A 55 0.01 4.74 -8.51
C ILE A 55 -1.07 3.71 -8.13
N PRO A 56 -2.04 3.46 -9.03
CA PRO A 56 -3.21 2.68 -8.68
C PRO A 56 -2.91 1.17 -8.74
N PHE A 57 -3.65 0.41 -7.93
CA PHE A 57 -3.70 -1.06 -7.99
C PHE A 57 -2.35 -1.78 -7.75
N ASP A 58 -1.45 -1.17 -6.97
CA ASP A 58 -0.28 -1.86 -6.42
C ASP A 58 -0.73 -3.09 -5.62
N ALA A 59 -0.24 -4.28 -5.98
CA ALA A 59 -0.39 -5.42 -5.09
C ALA A 59 0.53 -5.21 -3.88
N MET A 60 -0.06 -5.19 -2.68
CA MET A 60 0.68 -4.97 -1.45
C MET A 60 0.51 -6.16 -0.50
N LEU A 61 1.62 -6.71 -0.01
CA LEU A 61 1.66 -7.76 1.00
C LEU A 61 2.32 -7.23 2.27
N ASN A 62 1.63 -7.30 3.40
CA ASN A 62 2.26 -7.17 4.71
C ASN A 62 2.88 -8.51 5.07
N LEU A 63 4.20 -8.49 5.32
CA LEU A 63 4.98 -9.65 5.69
C LEU A 63 5.38 -9.51 7.15
N ARG A 64 5.05 -10.50 7.96
CA ARG A 64 5.51 -10.61 9.36
C ARG A 64 6.34 -11.87 9.53
N GLY A 65 7.49 -11.78 10.20
CA GLY A 65 8.34 -12.93 10.45
C GLY A 65 9.67 -12.57 11.09
N ALA A 66 10.37 -13.58 11.61
CA ALA A 66 11.67 -13.37 12.24
C ALA A 66 12.76 -13.16 11.17
N ALA A 67 13.33 -11.95 11.10
CA ALA A 67 14.41 -11.61 10.17
C ALA A 67 15.67 -12.51 10.31
N ALA A 68 15.91 -13.03 11.51
CA ALA A 68 17.05 -13.90 11.80
C ALA A 68 16.84 -15.36 11.33
N ASP A 69 15.62 -15.75 10.97
CA ASP A 69 15.36 -17.07 10.40
C ASP A 69 15.72 -17.06 8.91
N ALA A 70 16.81 -17.73 8.55
CA ALA A 70 17.28 -17.84 7.17
C ALA A 70 16.20 -18.39 6.23
N ARG A 71 15.33 -19.29 6.69
CA ARG A 71 14.24 -19.82 5.88
C ARG A 71 13.25 -18.73 5.49
N PHE A 72 12.97 -17.79 6.39
CA PHE A 72 12.11 -16.65 6.11
C PHE A 72 12.77 -15.70 5.11
N ALA A 73 14.01 -15.29 5.38
CA ALA A 73 14.75 -14.38 4.50
C ALA A 73 14.94 -14.96 3.08
N ASP A 74 15.32 -16.23 2.97
CA ASP A 74 15.52 -16.91 1.68
C ASP A 74 14.21 -17.08 0.91
N ALA A 75 13.11 -17.38 1.59
CA ALA A 75 11.80 -17.46 0.96
C ALA A 75 11.34 -16.10 0.41
N VAL A 76 11.55 -15.01 1.18
CA VAL A 76 11.27 -13.64 0.72
C VAL A 76 12.13 -13.31 -0.49
N LEU A 77 13.45 -13.53 -0.42
CA LEU A 77 14.35 -13.29 -1.54
C LEU A 77 13.95 -14.09 -2.79
N GLY A 78 13.72 -15.40 -2.65
CA GLY A 78 13.40 -16.29 -3.76
C GLY A 78 12.04 -16.03 -4.41
N CYS A 79 11.05 -15.53 -3.65
CA CYS A 79 9.71 -15.24 -4.17
C CYS A 79 9.54 -13.79 -4.63
N ALA A 80 10.01 -12.83 -3.85
CA ALA A 80 9.88 -11.40 -4.14
C ALA A 80 11.02 -10.87 -5.01
N GLY A 81 12.16 -11.55 -5.10
CA GLY A 81 13.34 -11.07 -5.83
C GLY A 81 14.04 -9.89 -5.17
N LEU A 82 13.75 -9.63 -3.89
CA LEU A 82 14.31 -8.53 -3.12
C LEU A 82 14.87 -9.07 -1.81
N ALA A 83 16.09 -8.65 -1.47
CA ALA A 83 16.65 -8.94 -0.16
C ALA A 83 15.82 -8.24 0.93
N LEU A 84 15.67 -8.90 2.07
CA LEU A 84 14.98 -8.33 3.22
C LEU A 84 15.79 -7.14 3.77
N PRO A 85 15.27 -5.90 3.81
CA PRO A 85 15.97 -4.82 4.46
C PRO A 85 15.98 -5.08 5.97
N LEU A 86 17.17 -5.09 6.56
CA LEU A 86 17.38 -5.41 7.99
C LEU A 86 17.62 -4.16 8.84
N GLN A 87 17.99 -3.05 8.21
CA GLN A 87 18.20 -1.78 8.89
C GLN A 87 16.89 -1.01 8.97
N ALA A 88 16.60 -0.45 10.14
CA ALA A 88 15.44 0.40 10.33
C ALA A 88 15.40 1.52 9.29
N ASN A 89 14.21 1.89 8.83
CA ASN A 89 14.00 3.03 7.93
C ASN A 89 14.72 2.88 6.57
N THR A 90 14.87 1.65 6.06
CA THR A 90 15.43 1.36 4.74
C THR A 90 14.47 0.52 3.88
N ALA A 91 14.75 0.48 2.58
CA ALA A 91 13.98 -0.31 1.63
C ALA A 91 14.90 -1.03 0.63
N SER A 92 14.44 -2.18 0.15
CA SER A 92 15.01 -2.82 -1.05
C SER A 92 14.17 -2.45 -2.26
N LEU A 93 14.80 -1.84 -3.26
CA LEU A 93 14.12 -1.26 -4.42
C LEU A 93 14.59 -1.95 -5.72
N ALA A 94 13.64 -2.28 -6.59
CA ALA A 94 13.89 -2.74 -7.95
C ALA A 94 12.78 -2.22 -8.89
N ALA A 95 12.97 -2.38 -10.20
CA ALA A 95 11.95 -2.03 -11.18
C ALA A 95 10.65 -2.79 -10.88
N GLY A 96 9.57 -2.05 -10.60
CA GLY A 96 8.24 -2.60 -10.34
C GLY A 96 8.08 -3.33 -8.99
N ARG A 97 9.10 -3.34 -8.11
CA ARG A 97 9.03 -4.02 -6.80
C ARG A 97 9.71 -3.20 -5.71
N GLN A 98 9.09 -3.13 -4.55
CA GLN A 98 9.66 -2.47 -3.37
C GLN A 98 9.40 -3.32 -2.13
N LEU A 99 10.38 -3.46 -1.24
CA LEU A 99 10.21 -4.10 0.06
C LEU A 99 10.61 -3.08 1.13
N LEU A 100 9.61 -2.57 1.83
CA LEU A 100 9.75 -1.47 2.78
C LEU A 100 9.85 -2.02 4.20
N TRP A 101 10.86 -1.61 4.96
CA TRP A 101 10.96 -1.93 6.39
C TRP A 101 9.90 -1.16 7.19
N LEU A 102 9.07 -1.86 7.96
CA LEU A 102 8.09 -1.23 8.86
C LEU A 102 8.40 -1.51 10.34
N GLY A 103 9.17 -2.55 10.61
CA GLY A 103 9.56 -2.94 11.97
C GLY A 103 10.56 -4.10 11.96
N PRO A 104 11.10 -4.46 13.13
CA PRO A 104 12.07 -5.55 13.26
C PRO A 104 11.57 -6.91 12.71
N ASP A 105 10.26 -7.10 12.70
CA ASP A 105 9.56 -8.30 12.24
C ASP A 105 8.46 -7.99 11.20
N GLU A 106 8.48 -6.80 10.57
CA GLU A 106 7.41 -6.34 9.68
C GLU A 106 7.93 -5.60 8.43
N TRP A 107 7.39 -5.98 7.27
CA TRP A 107 7.69 -5.36 5.98
C TRP A 107 6.44 -5.19 5.12
N LEU A 108 6.46 -4.19 4.23
CA LEU A 108 5.47 -4.03 3.17
C LEU A 108 6.13 -4.32 1.82
N LEU A 109 5.72 -5.42 1.19
CA LEU A 109 6.09 -5.74 -0.19
C LEU A 109 5.08 -5.12 -1.15
N LYS A 110 5.57 -4.37 -2.13
CA LYS A 110 4.77 -3.76 -3.21
C LYS A 110 5.20 -4.35 -4.54
N LEU A 111 4.23 -4.77 -5.35
CA LEU A 111 4.43 -5.45 -6.63
C LEU A 111 3.56 -4.79 -7.70
N ARG A 112 4.20 -4.30 -8.77
CA ARG A 112 3.57 -3.56 -9.88
C ARG A 112 3.64 -4.28 -11.22
N ASP A 113 4.20 -5.48 -11.22
CA ASP A 113 4.45 -6.30 -12.41
C ASP A 113 3.33 -7.32 -12.67
N GLY A 114 2.18 -7.17 -11.99
CA GLY A 114 1.04 -8.08 -12.11
C GLY A 114 1.25 -9.44 -11.44
N THR A 115 2.34 -9.65 -10.70
CA THR A 115 2.65 -10.96 -10.09
C THR A 115 2.15 -11.13 -8.65
N GLY A 116 1.43 -10.14 -8.10
CA GLY A 116 1.01 -10.06 -6.70
C GLY A 116 0.47 -11.37 -6.10
N THR A 117 -0.62 -11.89 -6.68
CA THR A 117 -1.26 -13.14 -6.22
C THR A 117 -0.33 -14.35 -6.33
N ALA A 118 0.45 -14.45 -7.39
CA ALA A 118 1.39 -15.55 -7.59
C ALA A 118 2.51 -15.52 -6.54
N VAL A 119 3.06 -14.34 -6.24
CA VAL A 119 4.08 -14.15 -5.21
C VAL A 119 3.50 -14.43 -3.82
N ALA A 120 2.28 -13.97 -3.52
CA ALA A 120 1.61 -14.26 -2.25
C ALA A 120 1.44 -15.76 -2.01
N ASN A 121 0.97 -16.50 -3.02
CA ASN A 121 0.78 -17.95 -2.91
C ASN A 121 2.10 -18.69 -2.75
N ARG A 122 3.14 -18.29 -3.49
CA ARG A 122 4.49 -18.86 -3.36
C ARG A 122 5.09 -18.61 -1.97
N LEU A 123 4.95 -17.40 -1.44
CA LEU A 123 5.40 -17.06 -0.08
C LEU A 123 4.70 -17.92 0.97
N ARG A 124 3.36 -18.01 0.90
CA ARG A 124 2.57 -18.85 1.83
C ARG A 124 3.00 -20.31 1.79
N ALA A 125 3.31 -20.85 0.60
CA ALA A 125 3.80 -22.22 0.44
C ALA A 125 5.23 -22.39 1.00
N ALA A 126 6.16 -21.49 0.65
CA ALA A 126 7.55 -21.57 1.09
C ALA A 126 7.73 -21.38 2.61
N LEU A 127 6.82 -20.63 3.23
CA LEU A 127 6.85 -20.31 4.66
C LEU A 127 6.01 -21.25 5.52
N GLN A 128 5.50 -22.36 4.97
CA GLN A 128 4.70 -23.31 5.75
C GLN A 128 5.49 -23.84 6.97
N GLY A 129 4.80 -23.86 8.12
CA GLY A 129 5.36 -24.31 9.39
C GLY A 129 6.24 -23.29 10.11
N LEU A 130 6.42 -22.07 9.57
CA LEU A 130 7.07 -20.97 10.27
C LEU A 130 6.04 -20.08 11.00
N HIS A 131 6.48 -19.43 12.06
CA HIS A 131 5.70 -18.39 12.72
C HIS A 131 5.83 -17.06 11.96
N CYS A 132 4.96 -16.88 10.96
CA CYS A 132 4.98 -15.73 10.06
C CYS A 132 3.56 -15.40 9.55
N ALA A 133 3.39 -14.24 8.93
CA ALA A 133 2.17 -13.86 8.21
C ALA A 133 2.47 -13.28 6.83
N VAL A 134 1.60 -13.57 5.86
CA VAL A 134 1.61 -13.03 4.50
C VAL A 134 0.19 -12.57 4.17
N VAL A 135 -0.07 -11.28 4.32
CA VAL A 135 -1.42 -10.70 4.24
C VAL A 135 -1.51 -9.71 3.09
N GLU A 136 -2.50 -9.88 2.22
CA GLU A 136 -2.80 -8.91 1.17
C GLU A 136 -3.47 -7.68 1.79
N VAL A 137 -2.87 -6.50 1.58
CA VAL A 137 -3.30 -5.22 2.15
C VAL A 137 -3.49 -4.13 1.09
N GLY A 138 -3.33 -4.46 -0.19
CA GLY A 138 -3.43 -3.52 -1.31
C GLY A 138 -4.79 -2.82 -1.36
N ASP A 139 -5.89 -3.53 -1.11
CA ASP A 139 -7.23 -2.94 -1.15
C ASP A 139 -7.49 -1.89 -0.06
N GLY A 140 -6.75 -1.96 1.04
CA GLY A 140 -6.84 -1.00 2.14
C GLY A 140 -6.00 0.26 1.95
N ASN A 141 -5.13 0.28 0.93
CA ASN A 141 -4.13 1.32 0.73
C ASN A 141 -4.14 1.84 -0.72
N THR A 142 -3.48 2.97 -0.94
CA THR A 142 -3.08 3.44 -2.27
C THR A 142 -1.73 4.13 -2.15
N SER A 143 -1.06 4.32 -3.28
CA SER A 143 0.24 4.97 -3.37
C SER A 143 0.11 6.27 -4.15
N LEU A 144 0.81 7.31 -3.71
CA LEU A 144 0.97 8.57 -4.43
C LEU A 144 2.44 8.74 -4.83
N SER A 145 2.68 9.21 -6.03
CA SER A 145 3.99 9.69 -6.49
C SER A 145 4.02 11.21 -6.43
N VAL A 146 5.06 11.76 -5.80
CA VAL A 146 5.35 13.19 -5.81
C VAL A 146 6.75 13.39 -6.39
N GLN A 147 6.83 14.02 -7.57
CA GLN A 147 8.08 14.06 -8.34
C GLN A 147 8.38 15.45 -8.92
N GLY A 148 9.59 15.94 -8.74
CA GLY A 148 10.08 17.20 -9.28
C GLY A 148 10.80 18.05 -8.22
N PRO A 149 11.43 19.16 -8.63
CA PRO A 149 12.20 20.02 -7.73
C PRO A 149 11.40 20.65 -6.58
N GLY A 150 10.07 20.76 -6.70
CA GLY A 150 9.18 21.23 -5.62
C GLY A 150 8.67 20.12 -4.68
N ALA A 151 9.06 18.85 -4.90
CA ALA A 151 8.45 17.72 -4.18
C ALA A 151 8.73 17.74 -2.67
N ALA A 152 9.99 17.99 -2.28
CA ALA A 152 10.34 18.08 -0.87
C ALA A 152 9.63 19.25 -0.18
N ASP A 153 9.57 20.40 -0.84
CA ASP A 153 8.95 21.62 -0.34
C ASP A 153 7.43 21.42 -0.12
N LEU A 154 6.75 20.75 -1.07
CA LEU A 154 5.33 20.41 -0.94
C LEU A 154 5.06 19.53 0.27
N LEU A 155 5.84 18.47 0.43
CA LEU A 155 5.65 17.51 1.53
C LEU A 155 5.99 18.14 2.88
N ALA A 156 7.01 19.00 2.94
CA ALA A 156 7.40 19.70 4.16
C ALA A 156 6.31 20.63 4.72
N ARG A 157 5.35 21.09 3.90
CA ARG A 157 4.20 21.89 4.39
C ARG A 157 3.33 21.11 5.38
N GLY A 158 3.32 19.78 5.34
CA GLY A 158 2.42 18.94 6.12
C GLY A 158 3.07 17.75 6.81
N CYS A 159 4.36 17.51 6.56
CA CYS A 159 5.14 16.40 7.12
C CYS A 159 6.16 16.93 8.14
N PRO A 160 6.26 16.34 9.34
CA PRO A 160 7.25 16.76 10.34
C PRO A 160 8.67 16.25 10.07
N LEU A 161 8.86 15.37 9.07
CA LEU A 161 10.18 14.84 8.74
C LEU A 161 11.06 15.91 8.11
N ASP A 162 12.35 15.89 8.45
CA ASP A 162 13.36 16.63 7.70
C ASP A 162 13.61 15.94 6.35
N LEU A 163 13.03 16.49 5.28
CA LEU A 163 13.17 15.98 3.91
C LEU A 163 14.40 16.56 3.19
N HIS A 164 15.31 17.23 3.91
CA HIS A 164 16.56 17.69 3.33
C HIS A 164 17.38 16.48 2.83
N PRO A 165 18.02 16.54 1.64
CA PRO A 165 18.74 15.38 1.06
C PRO A 165 19.84 14.76 1.93
N ARG A 166 20.36 15.50 2.92
CA ARG A 166 21.34 14.99 3.89
C ARG A 166 20.72 14.17 5.03
N ALA A 167 19.45 14.40 5.35
CA ALA A 167 18.73 13.71 6.40
C ALA A 167 17.88 12.56 5.85
N PHE A 168 17.27 12.76 4.68
CA PHE A 168 16.40 11.79 4.00
C PHE A 168 16.90 11.52 2.58
N ALA A 169 17.95 10.70 2.50
CA ALA A 169 18.66 10.36 1.27
C ALA A 169 17.92 9.29 0.43
N ASP A 170 18.43 8.99 -0.77
CA ASP A 170 17.91 7.93 -1.64
C ASP A 170 17.76 6.60 -0.88
N GLY A 171 16.60 5.96 -1.03
CA GLY A 171 16.26 4.71 -0.36
C GLY A 171 15.85 4.86 1.11
N ALA A 172 15.91 6.06 1.68
CA ALA A 172 15.39 6.33 3.01
C ALA A 172 13.87 6.10 3.05
N LEU A 173 13.40 5.56 4.17
CA LEU A 173 12.02 5.20 4.41
C LEU A 173 11.60 5.68 5.78
N ALA A 174 10.38 6.18 5.93
CA ALA A 174 9.84 6.49 7.24
C ALA A 174 8.34 6.24 7.30
N GLN A 175 7.87 5.80 8.46
CA GLN A 175 6.47 5.89 8.84
C GLN A 175 6.25 7.22 9.57
N THR A 176 5.34 8.04 9.05
CA THR A 176 5.12 9.41 9.50
C THR A 176 3.65 9.80 9.32
N HIS A 177 3.36 11.09 9.38
CA HIS A 177 2.10 11.65 8.93
C HIS A 177 2.31 12.83 7.98
N ILE A 178 1.35 13.02 7.06
CA ILE A 178 1.24 14.19 6.21
C ILE A 178 -0.19 14.70 6.36
N ALA A 179 -0.37 15.97 6.73
CA ALA A 179 -1.70 16.53 6.98
C ALA A 179 -2.52 15.68 7.98
N ARG A 180 -1.87 15.12 9.00
CA ARG A 180 -2.45 14.20 10.01
C ARG A 180 -2.88 12.82 9.47
N CYS A 181 -2.63 12.50 8.20
CA CYS A 181 -2.80 11.16 7.67
C CYS A 181 -1.55 10.33 7.95
N SER A 182 -1.69 9.19 8.62
CA SER A 182 -0.61 8.22 8.74
C SER A 182 -0.18 7.72 7.37
N THR A 183 1.12 7.81 7.09
CA THR A 183 1.71 7.49 5.79
C THR A 183 3.04 6.79 5.95
N THR A 184 3.40 5.98 4.96
CA THR A 184 4.76 5.50 4.76
C THR A 184 5.34 6.23 3.56
N ILE A 185 6.46 6.93 3.75
CA ILE A 185 7.17 7.66 2.69
C ILE A 185 8.48 6.96 2.36
N VAL A 186 8.72 6.66 1.09
CA VAL A 186 10.01 6.21 0.58
C VAL A 186 10.60 7.28 -0.34
N CYS A 187 11.87 7.58 -0.14
CA CYS A 187 12.64 8.45 -1.01
C CYS A 187 13.23 7.63 -2.17
N LEU A 188 12.78 7.92 -3.39
CA LEU A 188 13.33 7.30 -4.60
C LEU A 188 14.46 8.13 -5.18
N GLN A 189 14.42 9.46 -4.98
CA GLN A 189 15.49 10.38 -5.30
C GLN A 189 15.41 11.60 -4.36
N ALA A 190 16.47 11.85 -3.60
CA ALA A 190 16.50 12.86 -2.55
C ALA A 190 16.20 14.25 -3.10
N GLY A 191 15.27 14.95 -2.45
CA GLY A 191 14.78 16.26 -2.86
C GLY A 191 13.83 16.25 -4.07
N VAL A 192 13.69 15.13 -4.79
CA VAL A 192 13.07 15.12 -6.12
C VAL A 192 11.93 14.12 -6.25
N HIS A 193 12.05 12.89 -5.74
CA HIS A 193 11.06 11.86 -5.99
C HIS A 193 10.76 11.08 -4.71
N TYR A 194 9.50 11.16 -4.29
CA TYR A 194 8.96 10.47 -3.15
C TYR A 194 7.75 9.66 -3.55
N GLU A 195 7.57 8.55 -2.84
CA GLU A 195 6.37 7.76 -2.95
C GLU A 195 5.74 7.58 -1.57
N ILE A 196 4.43 7.80 -1.49
CA ILE A 196 3.68 7.86 -0.25
C ILE A 196 2.61 6.79 -0.29
N THR A 197 2.66 5.86 0.66
CA THR A 197 1.59 4.88 0.86
C THR A 197 0.66 5.39 1.97
N VAL A 198 -0.64 5.46 1.66
CA VAL A 198 -1.68 5.95 2.58
C VAL A 198 -2.86 5.00 2.56
N ARG A 199 -3.58 4.93 3.69
CA ARG A 199 -4.86 4.22 3.75
C ARG A 199 -5.84 4.84 2.76
N ARG A 200 -6.54 3.98 2.00
CA ARG A 200 -7.49 4.38 0.95
C ARG A 200 -8.51 5.41 1.46
N SER A 201 -9.02 5.24 2.69
CA SER A 201 -10.01 6.14 3.30
C SER A 201 -9.53 7.58 3.51
N PHE A 202 -8.22 7.82 3.53
CA PHE A 202 -7.62 9.15 3.70
C PHE A 202 -7.07 9.73 2.41
N ALA A 203 -7.06 8.95 1.31
CA ALA A 203 -6.40 9.33 0.08
C ALA A 203 -7.00 10.59 -0.56
N ASP A 204 -8.34 10.68 -0.68
CA ASP A 204 -9.02 11.86 -1.23
C ASP A 204 -8.65 13.12 -0.44
N TYR A 205 -8.74 13.06 0.89
CA TYR A 205 -8.38 14.18 1.76
C TYR A 205 -6.91 14.59 1.57
N LEU A 206 -5.98 13.64 1.58
CA LEU A 206 -4.56 13.92 1.44
C LEU A 206 -4.26 14.57 0.08
N VAL A 207 -4.84 14.06 -1.01
CA VAL A 207 -4.65 14.63 -2.36
C VAL A 207 -5.19 16.05 -2.45
N ARG A 208 -6.40 16.30 -1.95
CA ARG A 208 -6.98 17.65 -1.92
C ARG A 208 -6.10 18.61 -1.10
N TRP A 209 -5.63 18.15 0.05
CA TRP A 209 -4.74 18.94 0.90
C TRP A 209 -3.43 19.26 0.20
N LEU A 210 -2.81 18.29 -0.49
CA LEU A 210 -1.57 18.52 -1.26
C LEU A 210 -1.80 19.47 -2.44
N CYS A 211 -2.96 19.39 -3.10
CA CYS A 211 -3.30 20.31 -4.19
C CYS A 211 -3.44 21.74 -3.67
N GLU A 212 -4.10 21.94 -2.53
CA GLU A 212 -4.23 23.25 -1.88
C GLU A 212 -2.87 23.75 -1.38
N ALA A 213 -2.07 22.88 -0.77
CA ALA A 213 -0.73 23.22 -0.30
C ALA A 213 0.23 23.57 -1.43
N GLY A 214 -0.03 23.15 -2.68
CA GLY A 214 0.73 23.52 -3.86
C GLY A 214 0.06 24.59 -4.73
N ALA A 215 -1.02 25.20 -4.25
CA ALA A 215 -1.66 26.37 -4.86
C ALA A 215 -1.12 27.63 -4.17
N ASP A 216 0.08 28.05 -4.56
CA ASP A 216 0.57 29.41 -4.27
C ASP A 216 -0.04 30.44 -5.24
#